data_AF-A0A939VDY2-F1
#
_entry.id   AF-A0A939VDY2-F1
#
_cell.length_a   1.000
_cell.length_b   1.000
_cell.length_c   1.000
_cell.angle_alpha   90.00
_cell.angle_beta   90.00
_cell.angle_gamma   90.00
#
_symmetry.space_group_name_H-M   'P 1'
#
loop_
_entity.id
_entity.type
_entity.pdbx_description
1 polymer ?
#
loop_
_entity_poly.entity_id
_entity_poly.type
_entity_poly.pdbx_seq_one_letter_code
_entity_poly.pdbx_strand_id
1 'polypeptide(L)'
;MEKELLYKNRSFSSCINAAYKLQLENLRSILKCTWLPILVQSLLMGCYTVLIAPWIANGASLTAMPFTRILVLIGIALLEIVATAWTLSRLMSLLNEKPRRWNFRRSLWMMVANAIISLAFVALFSGGVGAALGYIQAKATSGEGTPSMTTIMAILGIYILLLLLFFCLIQLPLLYASMRYLNDEKMHFWRDLLQSLRTGLRHWGFIFITVLLSSIFISIIIMLLMIPSFILSFASYASEVGVVTGDPSGMPSYFPWLQFITSVIVFFL
;
A
#
# COMPACT_ATOMS: atom_id res chain seq x y z
N MET A 1 9.46 -35.98 4.94
CA MET A 1 8.05 -36.23 5.32
C MET A 1 7.24 -34.94 5.45
N GLU A 2 7.84 -33.83 5.89
CA GLU A 2 7.16 -32.52 6.04
C GLU A 2 6.81 -31.81 4.71
N LYS A 3 7.60 -32.04 3.65
CA LYS A 3 7.33 -31.51 2.30
C LYS A 3 6.04 -32.07 1.67
N GLU A 4 5.56 -33.26 2.04
CA GLU A 4 4.34 -33.86 1.46
C GLU A 4 3.03 -33.38 2.12
N LEU A 5 3.08 -33.01 3.40
CA LEU A 5 1.91 -32.50 4.13
C LEU A 5 1.47 -31.11 3.65
N LEU A 6 2.42 -30.28 3.19
CA LEU A 6 2.14 -28.95 2.63
C LEU A 6 1.35 -29.01 1.31
N TYR A 7 1.47 -30.07 0.52
CA TYR A 7 0.86 -30.16 -0.81
C TYR A 7 -0.58 -30.71 -0.82
N LYS A 8 -1.10 -31.24 0.30
CA LYS A 8 -2.43 -31.88 0.36
C LYS A 8 -3.46 -31.12 1.21
N ASN A 9 -3.27 -29.82 1.45
CA ASN A 9 -4.29 -29.01 2.11
C ASN A 9 -5.36 -28.54 1.12
N ARG A 10 -6.51 -29.22 1.13
CA ARG A 10 -7.64 -28.94 0.23
C ARG A 10 -8.59 -27.83 0.73
N SER A 11 -8.46 -27.38 1.99
CA SER A 11 -9.30 -26.32 2.56
C SER A 11 -8.48 -25.05 2.90
N PHE A 12 -9.12 -23.89 2.76
CA PHE A 12 -8.50 -22.59 3.09
C PHE A 12 -8.07 -22.51 4.56
N SER A 13 -8.88 -23.06 5.48
CA SER A 13 -8.58 -23.10 6.92
C SER A 13 -7.29 -23.86 7.21
N SER A 14 -7.07 -25.00 6.54
CA SER A 14 -5.84 -25.77 6.74
C SER A 14 -4.61 -25.05 6.16
N CYS A 15 -4.77 -24.36 5.03
CA CYS A 15 -3.70 -23.52 4.46
C CYS A 15 -3.31 -22.38 5.42
N ILE A 16 -4.29 -21.68 5.98
CA ILE A 16 -4.07 -20.57 6.93
C ILE A 16 -3.44 -21.09 8.23
N ASN A 17 -3.93 -22.22 8.77
CA ASN A 17 -3.34 -22.83 9.96
C ASN A 17 -1.89 -23.27 9.73
N ALA A 18 -1.58 -23.83 8.56
CA ALA A 18 -0.21 -24.20 8.21
C ALA A 18 0.71 -22.97 8.10
N ALA A 19 0.25 -21.91 7.44
CA ALA A 19 0.99 -20.66 7.33
C ALA A 19 1.23 -20.02 8.70
N TYR A 20 0.21 -20.03 9.57
CA TYR A 20 0.30 -19.51 10.93
C TYR A 20 1.31 -20.28 11.79
N LYS A 21 1.25 -21.61 11.77
CA LYS A 21 2.23 -22.46 12.48
C LYS A 21 3.66 -22.21 12.00
N LEU A 22 3.85 -22.16 10.69
CA LEU A 22 5.17 -21.90 10.09
C LEU A 22 5.73 -20.55 10.55
N GLN A 23 4.89 -19.51 10.66
CA GLN A 23 5.31 -18.21 11.18
C GLN A 23 5.69 -18.26 12.67
N LEU A 24 4.89 -18.93 13.51
CA LEU A 24 5.18 -19.03 14.94
C LEU A 24 6.45 -19.83 15.22
N GLU A 25 6.63 -20.97 14.55
CA GLU A 25 7.79 -21.84 14.71
C GLU A 25 9.09 -21.15 14.26
N ASN A 26 8.99 -20.23 13.28
CA ASN A 26 10.14 -19.55 12.69
C ASN A 26 10.21 -18.04 13.03
N LEU A 27 9.42 -17.56 14.00
CA LEU A 27 9.27 -16.13 14.29
C LEU A 27 10.61 -15.42 14.50
N ARG A 28 11.49 -16.06 15.27
CA ARG A 28 12.84 -15.53 15.55
C ARG A 28 13.68 -15.42 14.27
N SER A 29 13.58 -16.39 13.36
CA SER A 29 14.32 -16.38 12.10
C SER A 29 13.79 -15.28 11.18
N ILE A 30 12.47 -15.17 11.07
CA ILE A 30 11.79 -14.13 10.29
C ILE A 30 12.23 -12.75 10.78
N LEU A 31 12.05 -12.45 12.07
CA LEU A 31 12.43 -11.16 12.67
C LEU A 31 13.91 -10.84 12.47
N LYS A 32 14.82 -11.80 12.71
CA LYS A 32 16.27 -11.59 12.48
C LYS A 32 16.62 -11.32 11.02
N CYS A 33 15.83 -11.84 10.08
CA CYS A 33 16.06 -11.66 8.65
C CYS A 33 15.49 -10.34 8.12
N THR A 34 14.40 -9.86 8.73
CA THR A 34 13.62 -8.70 8.23
C THR A 34 13.71 -7.42 9.07
N TRP A 35 14.27 -7.44 10.29
CA TRP A 35 14.29 -6.24 11.15
C TRP A 35 14.96 -5.03 10.48
N LEU A 36 16.09 -5.22 9.80
CA LEU A 36 16.82 -4.12 9.17
C LEU A 36 16.05 -3.52 7.98
N PRO A 37 15.54 -4.30 7.00
CA PRO A 37 14.76 -3.71 5.92
C PRO A 37 13.43 -3.13 6.41
N ILE A 38 12.79 -3.69 7.44
CA ILE A 38 11.60 -3.09 8.06
C ILE A 38 11.95 -1.76 8.74
N LEU A 39 13.10 -1.65 9.41
CA LEU A 39 13.57 -0.38 9.98
C LEU A 39 13.81 0.68 8.91
N VAL A 40 14.35 0.30 7.75
CA VAL A 40 14.51 1.24 6.62
C VAL A 40 13.16 1.71 6.09
N GLN A 41 12.18 0.80 5.93
CA GLN A 41 10.82 1.18 5.54
C GLN A 41 10.17 2.12 6.55
N SER A 42 10.31 1.82 7.85
CA SER A 42 9.70 2.66 8.89
C SER A 42 10.30 4.06 8.94
N LEU A 43 11.61 4.20 8.70
CA LEU A 43 12.28 5.50 8.55
C LEU A 43 11.76 6.28 7.33
N LEU A 44 11.60 5.61 6.18
CA LEU A 44 11.08 6.23 4.96
C LEU A 44 9.62 6.67 5.15
N MET A 45 8.79 5.84 5.77
CA MET A 45 7.40 6.15 6.08
C MET A 45 7.27 7.27 7.12
N GLY A 46 8.14 7.31 8.13
CA GLY A 46 8.20 8.43 9.07
C GLY A 46 8.57 9.76 8.39
N CYS A 47 9.54 9.74 7.46
CA CYS A 47 9.85 10.92 6.63
C CYS A 47 8.64 11.33 5.78
N TYR A 48 7.95 10.37 5.18
CA TYR A 48 6.76 10.62 4.37
C TYR A 48 5.64 11.29 5.19
N THR A 49 5.33 10.81 6.39
CA THR A 49 4.23 11.38 7.21
C THR A 49 4.48 12.84 7.58
N VAL A 50 5.71 13.20 7.96
CA VAL A 50 6.07 14.59 8.27
C VAL A 50 6.07 15.48 7.01
N LEU A 51 6.54 14.93 5.88
CA LEU A 51 6.60 15.68 4.62
C LEU A 51 5.27 15.80 3.90
N ILE A 52 4.25 15.00 4.21
CA ILE A 52 2.93 15.10 3.57
C ILE A 52 1.94 15.92 4.42
N ALA A 53 2.02 15.83 5.77
CA ALA A 53 1.00 16.36 6.68
C ALA A 53 0.70 17.87 6.51
N PRO A 54 1.69 18.78 6.47
CA PRO A 54 1.42 20.20 6.22
C PRO A 54 0.75 20.44 4.86
N TRP A 55 1.06 19.63 3.86
CA TRP A 55 0.53 19.84 2.51
C TRP A 55 -0.95 19.50 2.39
N ILE A 56 -1.36 18.39 3.02
CA ILE A 56 -2.77 17.97 3.07
C ILE A 56 -3.61 19.02 3.79
N ALA A 57 -3.10 19.59 4.88
CA ALA A 57 -3.81 20.58 5.68
C ALA A 57 -4.00 21.93 4.97
N ASN A 58 -3.05 22.33 4.12
CA ASN A 58 -3.15 23.57 3.34
C ASN A 58 -4.21 23.52 2.23
N GLY A 59 -4.86 22.37 1.99
CA GLY A 59 -5.82 22.20 0.89
C GLY A 59 -5.23 22.48 -0.50
N ALA A 60 -3.91 22.62 -0.58
CA ALA A 60 -3.20 23.04 -1.77
C ALA A 60 -3.10 21.87 -2.76
N SER A 61 -3.49 22.10 -4.00
CA SER A 61 -3.36 21.12 -5.07
C SER A 61 -1.90 20.67 -5.19
N LEU A 62 -1.64 19.40 -5.52
CA LEU A 62 -0.28 18.89 -5.75
C LEU A 62 0.54 19.77 -6.73
N THR A 63 -0.13 20.51 -7.61
CA THR A 63 0.45 21.46 -8.56
C THR A 63 1.04 22.74 -7.93
N ALA A 64 0.63 23.10 -6.72
CA ALA A 64 1.18 24.22 -5.96
C ALA A 64 2.37 23.82 -5.08
N MET A 65 2.69 22.51 -4.99
CA MET A 65 3.75 22.02 -4.13
C MET A 65 5.11 22.44 -4.70
N PRO A 66 6.05 22.96 -3.87
CA PRO A 66 7.37 23.31 -4.37
C PRO A 66 8.03 22.08 -5.00
N PHE A 67 8.57 22.26 -6.20
CA PHE A 67 9.13 21.18 -7.02
C PHE A 67 10.17 20.35 -6.26
N THR A 68 10.95 20.98 -5.39
CA THR A 68 11.92 20.30 -4.52
C THR A 68 11.27 19.27 -3.59
N ARG A 69 10.10 19.57 -3.00
CA ARG A 69 9.35 18.65 -2.13
C ARG A 69 8.76 17.49 -2.91
N ILE A 70 8.27 17.75 -4.13
CA ILE A 70 7.80 16.69 -5.05
C ILE A 70 8.93 15.71 -5.35
N LEU A 71 10.12 16.22 -5.71
CA LEU A 71 11.28 15.38 -5.98
C LEU A 71 11.69 14.53 -4.77
N VAL A 72 11.66 15.10 -3.56
CA VAL A 72 11.96 14.36 -2.33
C VAL A 72 10.94 13.24 -2.09
N LEU A 73 9.64 13.50 -2.25
CA LEU A 73 8.59 12.48 -2.10
C LEU A 73 8.71 11.36 -3.13
N ILE A 74 9.05 11.69 -4.39
CA ILE A 74 9.34 10.70 -5.42
C ILE A 74 10.56 9.86 -5.01
N GLY A 75 11.62 10.50 -4.51
CA GLY A 75 12.80 9.80 -4.00
C GLY A 75 12.47 8.81 -2.88
N ILE A 76 11.66 9.23 -1.91
CA ILE A 76 11.19 8.37 -0.81
C ILE A 76 10.37 7.20 -1.37
N ALA A 77 9.43 7.44 -2.28
CA ALA A 77 8.62 6.39 -2.89
C ALA A 77 9.47 5.35 -3.65
N LEU A 78 10.51 5.79 -4.38
CA LEU A 78 11.44 4.89 -5.06
C LEU A 78 12.27 4.05 -4.07
N LEU A 79 12.74 4.66 -2.99
CA LEU A 79 13.46 3.95 -1.93
C LEU A 79 12.55 2.94 -1.21
N GLU A 80 11.27 3.25 -1.05
CA GLU A 80 10.29 2.36 -0.43
C GLU A 80 10.04 1.10 -1.28
N ILE A 81 10.00 1.25 -2.62
CA ILE A 81 9.94 0.11 -3.55
C ILE A 81 11.16 -0.81 -3.35
N VAL A 82 12.35 -0.23 -3.23
CA VAL A 82 13.59 -0.98 -2.99
C VAL A 82 13.59 -1.66 -1.63
N ALA A 83 13.15 -0.97 -0.58
CA ALA A 83 13.08 -1.50 0.77
C ALA A 83 12.03 -2.63 0.89
N THR A 84 10.89 -2.50 0.21
CA THR A 84 9.86 -3.55 0.11
C THR A 84 10.37 -4.77 -0.63
N ALA A 85 11.05 -4.57 -1.76
CA ALA A 85 11.72 -5.65 -2.49
C ALA A 85 12.78 -6.35 -1.63
N TRP A 86 13.50 -5.60 -0.79
CA TRP A 86 14.49 -6.15 0.14
C TRP A 86 13.83 -7.05 1.21
N THR A 87 12.76 -6.57 1.87
CA THR A 87 12.00 -7.38 2.84
C THR A 87 11.46 -8.64 2.20
N LEU A 88 10.83 -8.52 1.03
CA LEU A 88 10.28 -9.67 0.34
C LEU A 88 11.36 -10.67 -0.10
N SER A 89 12.52 -10.19 -0.53
CA SER A 89 13.65 -11.05 -0.86
C SER A 89 14.17 -11.82 0.35
N ARG A 90 14.17 -11.21 1.54
CA ARG A 90 14.58 -11.86 2.79
C ARG A 90 13.61 -12.97 3.16
N LEU A 91 12.31 -12.70 3.07
CA LEU A 91 11.25 -13.69 3.28
C LEU A 91 11.35 -14.83 2.27
N MET A 92 11.50 -14.53 0.98
CA MET A 92 11.61 -15.54 -0.05
C MET A 92 12.86 -16.41 0.12
N SER A 93 13.98 -15.87 0.60
CA SER A 93 15.17 -16.69 0.89
C SER A 93 15.01 -17.68 2.04
N LEU A 94 13.96 -17.55 2.86
CA LEU A 94 13.59 -18.55 3.87
C LEU A 94 12.67 -19.63 3.29
N LEU A 95 11.96 -19.32 2.20
CA LEU A 95 10.96 -20.20 1.58
C LEU A 95 11.53 -20.99 0.39
N ASN A 96 12.34 -20.33 -0.42
CA ASN A 96 13.04 -20.92 -1.54
C ASN A 96 14.53 -21.03 -1.21
N GLU A 97 15.12 -22.18 -1.49
CA GLU A 97 16.55 -22.46 -1.23
C GLU A 97 17.47 -21.71 -2.23
N LYS A 98 17.03 -20.54 -2.74
CA LYS A 98 17.68 -19.77 -3.81
C LYS A 98 18.58 -18.66 -3.24
N PRO A 99 19.63 -18.24 -3.98
CA PRO A 99 20.55 -17.24 -3.49
C PRO A 99 19.88 -15.87 -3.32
N ARG A 100 20.30 -15.13 -2.29
CA ARG A 100 19.70 -13.83 -1.90
C ARG A 100 19.65 -12.80 -3.05
N ARG A 101 20.69 -12.73 -3.89
CA ARG A 101 20.73 -11.80 -5.03
C ARG A 101 19.68 -12.13 -6.10
N TRP A 102 19.40 -13.42 -6.30
CA TRP A 102 18.37 -13.87 -7.24
C TRP A 102 16.98 -13.47 -6.75
N ASN A 103 16.69 -13.73 -5.47
CA ASN A 103 15.45 -13.31 -4.83
C ASN A 103 15.28 -11.79 -4.89
N PHE A 104 16.32 -11.03 -4.57
CA PHE A 104 16.26 -9.57 -4.58
C PHE A 104 15.94 -9.02 -5.96
N ARG A 105 16.63 -9.50 -7.01
CA ARG A 105 16.36 -9.06 -8.39
C ARG A 105 14.92 -9.34 -8.81
N ARG A 106 14.37 -10.52 -8.49
CA ARG A 106 12.98 -10.87 -8.84
C ARG A 106 11.97 -10.10 -8.00
N SER A 107 12.18 -9.96 -6.69
CA SER A 107 11.33 -9.14 -5.83
C SER A 107 11.31 -7.68 -6.31
N LEU A 108 12.44 -7.12 -6.71
CA LEU A 108 12.51 -5.74 -7.23
C LEU A 108 11.72 -5.59 -8.53
N TRP A 109 11.93 -6.47 -9.50
CA TRP A 109 11.18 -6.42 -10.77
C TRP A 109 9.68 -6.59 -10.57
N MET A 110 9.28 -7.47 -9.66
CA MET A 110 7.86 -7.65 -9.32
C MET A 110 7.28 -6.39 -8.66
N MET A 111 8.00 -5.76 -7.73
CA MET A 111 7.55 -4.51 -7.09
C MET A 111 7.46 -3.36 -8.08
N VAL A 112 8.44 -3.20 -8.98
CA VAL A 112 8.41 -2.19 -10.04
C VAL A 112 7.22 -2.44 -10.97
N ALA A 113 6.99 -3.68 -11.39
CA ALA A 113 5.86 -4.00 -12.26
C ALA A 113 4.51 -3.73 -11.58
N ASN A 114 4.36 -4.09 -10.30
CA ASN A 114 3.15 -3.79 -9.53
C ASN A 114 2.96 -2.27 -9.32
N ALA A 115 4.05 -1.53 -9.12
CA ALA A 115 4.02 -0.07 -9.02
C ALA A 115 3.57 0.57 -10.35
N ILE A 116 4.08 0.11 -11.49
CA ILE A 116 3.65 0.59 -12.81
C ILE A 116 2.17 0.33 -13.05
N ILE A 117 1.68 -0.88 -12.74
CA ILE A 117 0.26 -1.23 -12.90
C ILE A 117 -0.62 -0.34 -12.00
N SER A 118 -0.21 -0.16 -10.74
CA SER A 118 -0.92 0.70 -9.78
C SER A 118 -0.90 2.17 -10.18
N LEU A 119 0.23 2.70 -10.68
CA LEU A 119 0.35 4.07 -11.16
C LEU A 119 -0.48 4.32 -12.41
N ALA A 120 -0.46 3.39 -13.37
CA ALA A 120 -1.31 3.48 -14.57
C ALA A 120 -2.79 3.52 -14.18
N PHE A 121 -3.20 2.70 -13.21
CA PHE A 121 -4.55 2.74 -12.68
C PHE A 121 -4.88 4.08 -12.01
N VAL A 122 -4.03 4.55 -11.09
CA VAL A 122 -4.24 5.84 -10.41
C VAL A 122 -4.32 6.99 -11.42
N ALA A 123 -3.45 7.02 -12.44
CA ALA A 123 -3.44 8.08 -13.46
C ALA A 123 -4.72 8.09 -14.32
N LEU A 124 -5.17 6.92 -14.77
CA LEU A 124 -6.44 6.78 -15.50
C LEU A 124 -7.63 7.23 -14.64
N PHE A 125 -7.56 6.95 -13.34
CA PHE A 125 -8.66 7.17 -12.42
C PHE A 125 -8.73 8.60 -11.87
N SER A 126 -7.59 9.21 -11.56
CA SER A 126 -7.48 10.61 -11.13
C SER A 126 -7.93 11.56 -12.25
N GLY A 127 -7.70 11.21 -13.51
CA GLY A 127 -8.25 11.96 -14.66
C GLY A 127 -9.77 11.98 -14.68
N GLY A 128 -10.42 10.85 -14.35
CA GLY A 128 -11.88 10.74 -14.23
C GLY A 128 -12.44 11.58 -13.08
N VAL A 129 -11.79 11.58 -11.91
CA VAL A 129 -12.16 12.44 -10.78
C VAL A 129 -11.99 13.91 -11.11
N GLY A 130 -10.87 14.28 -11.74
CA GLY A 130 -10.61 15.66 -12.15
C GLY A 130 -11.67 16.18 -13.12
N ALA A 131 -12.08 15.37 -14.09
CA ALA A 131 -13.16 15.72 -15.02
C ALA A 131 -14.51 15.87 -14.30
N ALA A 132 -14.83 14.98 -13.35
CA ALA A 132 -16.06 15.06 -12.57
C ALA A 132 -16.11 16.30 -11.65
N LEU A 133 -15.01 16.60 -10.95
CA LEU A 133 -14.89 17.81 -10.12
C LEU A 133 -14.91 19.07 -10.97
N GLY A 134 -14.25 19.08 -12.13
CA GLY A 134 -14.30 20.18 -13.09
C GLY A 134 -15.71 20.43 -13.63
N TYR A 135 -16.49 19.37 -13.89
CA TYR A 135 -17.89 19.49 -14.26
C TYR A 135 -18.75 20.09 -13.13
N ILE A 136 -18.56 19.63 -11.88
CA ILE A 136 -19.26 20.17 -10.70
C ILE A 136 -18.91 21.66 -10.52
N GLN A 137 -17.64 22.02 -10.65
CA GLN A 137 -17.17 23.38 -10.50
C GLN A 137 -17.69 24.28 -11.63
N ALA A 138 -17.69 23.81 -12.88
CA ALA A 138 -18.24 24.53 -14.03
C ALA A 138 -19.73 24.85 -13.85
N LYS A 139 -20.53 23.87 -13.41
CA LYS A 139 -21.95 24.02 -13.05
C LYS A 139 -22.17 25.03 -11.92
N ALA A 140 -21.32 24.99 -10.89
CA ALA A 140 -21.39 25.93 -9.78
C ALA A 140 -21.10 27.37 -10.23
N THR A 141 -20.14 27.56 -11.15
CA THR A 141 -19.77 28.88 -11.69
C THR A 141 -20.72 29.41 -12.76
N SER A 142 -21.44 28.55 -13.48
CA SER A 142 -22.36 28.95 -14.56
C SER A 142 -23.72 29.46 -14.06
N GLY A 143 -23.94 29.51 -12.74
CA GLY A 143 -25.20 29.95 -12.15
C GLY A 143 -26.35 28.93 -12.27
N GLU A 144 -26.10 27.76 -12.84
CA GLU A 144 -27.06 26.66 -12.99
C GLU A 144 -27.30 25.89 -11.67
N GLY A 145 -26.69 26.33 -10.57
CA GLY A 145 -26.72 25.67 -9.27
C GLY A 145 -25.72 24.52 -9.17
N THR A 146 -25.27 24.21 -7.96
CA THR A 146 -24.45 23.02 -7.73
C THR A 146 -25.28 21.76 -8.02
N PRO A 147 -24.71 20.73 -8.67
CA PRO A 147 -25.40 19.47 -8.87
C PRO A 147 -25.93 18.94 -7.52
N SER A 148 -27.11 18.32 -7.55
CA SER A 148 -27.76 17.84 -6.34
C SER A 148 -26.86 16.87 -5.57
N MET A 149 -27.00 16.83 -4.25
CA MET A 149 -26.21 15.94 -3.38
C MET A 149 -26.29 14.47 -3.84
N THR A 150 -27.41 14.07 -4.42
CA THR A 150 -27.61 12.75 -5.05
C THR A 150 -26.66 12.48 -6.22
N THR A 151 -26.38 13.47 -7.08
CA THR A 151 -25.44 13.34 -8.20
C THR A 151 -24.01 13.22 -7.70
N ILE A 152 -23.62 13.99 -6.67
CA ILE A 152 -22.30 13.91 -6.05
C ILE A 152 -22.08 12.52 -5.43
N MET A 153 -23.06 12.02 -4.68
CA MET A 153 -22.99 10.69 -4.08
C MET A 153 -22.99 9.57 -5.12
N ALA A 154 -23.70 9.73 -6.25
CA ALA A 154 -23.66 8.76 -7.34
C ALA A 154 -22.26 8.68 -8.00
N ILE A 155 -21.62 9.83 -8.22
CA ILE A 155 -20.23 9.89 -8.73
C ILE A 155 -19.26 9.20 -7.77
N LEU A 156 -19.37 9.47 -6.46
CA LEU A 156 -18.56 8.80 -5.43
C LEU A 156 -18.84 7.29 -5.36
N GLY A 157 -20.09 6.87 -5.50
CA GLY A 157 -20.46 5.45 -5.52
C GLY A 157 -19.87 4.71 -6.72
N ILE A 158 -19.95 5.30 -7.91
CA ILE A 158 -19.31 4.77 -9.13
C ILE A 158 -17.79 4.69 -8.95
N TYR A 159 -17.19 5.71 -8.32
CA TYR A 159 -15.77 5.74 -8.02
C TYR A 159 -15.36 4.57 -7.11
N ILE A 160 -16.05 4.38 -5.98
CA ILE A 160 -15.78 3.26 -5.08
C ILE A 160 -15.95 1.92 -5.80
N LEU A 161 -17.00 1.79 -6.63
CA LEU A 161 -17.25 0.56 -7.37
C LEU A 161 -16.13 0.23 -8.38
N LEU A 162 -15.60 1.22 -9.09
CA LEU A 162 -14.48 1.03 -10.02
C LEU A 162 -13.18 0.64 -9.28
N LEU A 163 -12.92 1.21 -8.10
CA LEU A 163 -11.80 0.78 -7.24
C LEU A 163 -11.93 -0.69 -6.82
N LEU A 164 -13.14 -1.09 -6.40
CA LEU A 164 -13.42 -2.47 -6.00
C LEU A 164 -13.28 -3.43 -7.19
N LEU A 165 -13.76 -3.04 -8.38
CA LEU A 165 -13.58 -3.84 -9.59
C LEU A 165 -12.11 -4.00 -9.97
N PHE A 166 -11.32 -2.93 -9.90
CA PHE A 166 -9.88 -3.02 -10.15
C PHE A 166 -9.18 -3.95 -9.15
N PHE A 167 -9.49 -3.80 -7.86
CA PHE A 167 -8.94 -4.65 -6.81
C PHE A 167 -9.29 -6.13 -7.06
N CYS A 168 -10.58 -6.40 -7.32
CA CYS A 168 -11.08 -7.76 -7.51
C CYS A 168 -10.57 -8.41 -8.80
N LEU A 169 -10.57 -7.70 -9.93
CA LEU A 169 -10.31 -8.29 -11.24
C LEU A 169 -8.83 -8.28 -11.64
N ILE A 170 -8.04 -7.34 -11.12
CA ILE A 170 -6.64 -7.18 -11.52
C ILE A 170 -5.71 -7.49 -10.34
N GLN A 171 -5.87 -6.82 -9.20
CA GLN A 171 -4.92 -6.97 -8.09
C GLN A 171 -4.95 -8.35 -7.44
N LEU A 172 -6.12 -8.94 -7.22
CA LEU A 172 -6.21 -10.28 -6.63
C LEU A 172 -5.52 -11.36 -7.49
N PRO A 173 -5.79 -11.48 -8.81
CA PRO A 173 -5.03 -12.41 -9.66
C PRO A 173 -3.55 -12.05 -9.78
N LEU A 174 -3.19 -10.76 -9.64
CA LEU A 174 -1.80 -10.31 -9.66
C LEU A 174 -1.00 -10.83 -8.46
N LEU A 175 -1.63 -11.01 -7.28
CA LEU A 175 -0.99 -11.67 -6.14
C LEU A 175 -0.56 -13.10 -6.48
N TYR A 176 -1.41 -13.85 -7.19
CA TYR A 176 -1.07 -15.18 -7.67
C TYR A 176 0.09 -15.14 -8.69
N ALA A 177 0.00 -14.25 -9.68
CA ALA A 177 1.06 -14.10 -10.68
C ALA A 177 2.40 -13.70 -10.04
N SER A 178 2.36 -12.86 -9.01
CA SER A 178 3.54 -12.41 -8.25
C SER A 178 4.19 -13.58 -7.49
N MET A 179 3.41 -14.37 -6.77
CA MET A 179 3.92 -15.54 -6.05
C MET A 179 4.44 -16.62 -6.99
N ARG A 180 3.77 -16.83 -8.13
CA ARG A 180 4.26 -17.72 -9.18
C ARG A 180 5.58 -17.23 -9.76
N TYR A 181 5.70 -15.95 -10.06
CA TYR A 181 6.91 -15.35 -10.60
C TYR A 181 8.09 -15.41 -9.62
N LEU A 182 7.88 -15.35 -8.31
CA LEU A 182 8.99 -15.45 -7.34
C LEU A 182 9.53 -16.86 -7.18
N ASN A 183 8.73 -17.88 -7.50
CA ASN A 183 9.09 -19.28 -7.27
C ASN A 183 9.44 -20.05 -8.56
N ASP A 184 8.84 -19.69 -9.70
CA ASP A 184 9.07 -20.34 -10.97
C ASP A 184 10.23 -19.66 -11.73
N GLU A 185 11.36 -20.37 -11.85
CA GLU A 185 12.55 -19.83 -12.49
C GLU A 185 12.34 -19.44 -13.94
N LYS A 186 11.50 -20.19 -14.67
CA LYS A 186 11.30 -20.07 -16.12
C LYS A 186 10.31 -18.98 -16.49
N MET A 187 9.56 -18.48 -15.52
CA MET A 187 8.52 -17.49 -15.77
C MET A 187 9.11 -16.10 -16.02
N HIS A 188 8.68 -15.46 -17.10
CA HIS A 188 8.95 -14.06 -17.39
C HIS A 188 7.73 -13.22 -16.99
N PHE A 189 7.93 -12.22 -16.12
CA PHE A 189 6.82 -11.48 -15.50
C PHE A 189 5.81 -10.94 -16.54
N TRP A 190 6.25 -10.12 -17.50
CA TRP A 190 5.36 -9.47 -18.46
C TRP A 190 4.81 -10.40 -19.55
N ARG A 191 5.61 -11.38 -20.00
CA ARG A 191 5.22 -12.30 -21.07
C ARG A 191 4.16 -13.29 -20.60
N ASP A 192 4.33 -13.80 -19.38
CA ASP A 192 3.46 -14.83 -18.82
C ASP A 192 2.37 -14.24 -17.89
N LEU A 193 2.28 -12.91 -17.81
CA LEU A 193 1.36 -12.19 -16.95
C LEU A 193 -0.09 -12.56 -17.27
N LEU A 194 -0.49 -12.45 -18.53
CA LEU A 194 -1.88 -12.67 -18.94
C LEU A 194 -2.32 -14.11 -18.68
N GLN A 195 -1.45 -15.09 -18.95
CA GLN A 195 -1.73 -16.49 -18.64
C GLN A 195 -1.88 -16.70 -17.13
N SER A 196 -1.00 -16.09 -16.34
CA SER A 196 -1.03 -16.20 -14.88
C SER A 196 -2.21 -15.48 -14.25
N LEU A 197 -2.63 -14.32 -14.77
CA LEU A 197 -3.85 -13.63 -14.38
C LEU A 197 -5.08 -14.48 -14.70
N ARG A 198 -5.13 -15.13 -15.87
CA ARG A 198 -6.22 -16.06 -16.23
C ARG A 198 -6.28 -17.26 -15.27
N THR A 199 -5.14 -17.82 -14.89
CA THR A 199 -5.08 -18.90 -13.91
C THR A 199 -5.48 -18.42 -12.50
N GLY A 200 -5.08 -17.21 -12.11
CA GLY A 200 -5.49 -16.57 -10.86
C GLY A 200 -7.00 -16.32 -10.81
N LEU A 201 -7.59 -15.81 -11.89
CA LEU A 201 -9.04 -15.62 -12.04
C LEU A 201 -9.82 -16.94 -11.93
N ARG A 202 -9.25 -18.05 -12.43
CA ARG A 202 -9.88 -19.37 -12.27
C ARG A 202 -10.00 -19.81 -10.79
N HIS A 203 -9.07 -19.39 -9.95
CA HIS A 203 -9.04 -19.71 -8.51
C HIS A 203 -9.39 -18.49 -7.65
N TRP A 204 -10.11 -17.52 -8.22
CA TRP A 204 -10.36 -16.22 -7.61
C TRP A 204 -10.99 -16.32 -6.23
N GLY A 205 -12.01 -17.17 -6.06
CA GLY A 205 -12.70 -17.32 -4.77
C GLY A 205 -11.78 -17.81 -3.65
N PHE A 206 -10.87 -18.74 -3.93
CA PHE A 206 -9.91 -19.24 -2.94
C PHE A 206 -8.89 -18.17 -2.55
N ILE A 207 -8.35 -17.45 -3.55
CA ILE A 207 -7.41 -16.35 -3.33
C ILE A 207 -8.10 -15.24 -2.51
N PHE A 208 -9.31 -14.86 -2.90
CA PHE A 208 -10.12 -13.85 -2.23
C PHE A 208 -10.35 -14.20 -0.76
N ILE A 209 -10.88 -15.39 -0.46
CA ILE A 209 -11.15 -15.81 0.92
C ILE A 209 -9.87 -15.83 1.77
N THR A 210 -8.76 -16.32 1.20
CA THR A 210 -7.49 -16.42 1.92
C THR A 210 -6.92 -15.03 2.24
N VAL A 211 -6.93 -14.12 1.26
CA VAL A 211 -6.46 -12.73 1.43
C VAL A 211 -7.38 -11.97 2.37
N LEU A 212 -8.70 -12.10 2.22
CA LEU A 212 -9.70 -11.44 3.07
C LEU A 212 -9.56 -11.88 4.53
N LEU A 213 -9.46 -13.18 4.79
CA LEU A 213 -9.36 -13.67 6.17
C LEU A 213 -8.04 -13.22 6.81
N SER A 214 -6.93 -13.32 6.05
CA SER A 214 -5.62 -12.87 6.54
C SER A 214 -5.60 -11.35 6.78
N SER A 215 -6.21 -10.56 5.90
CA SER A 215 -6.24 -9.10 6.04
C SER A 215 -7.13 -8.63 7.18
N ILE A 216 -8.24 -9.32 7.50
CA ILE A 216 -9.06 -9.01 8.68
C ILE A 216 -8.21 -9.13 9.95
N PHE A 217 -7.48 -10.23 10.15
CA PHE A 217 -6.62 -10.40 11.33
C PHE A 217 -5.51 -9.36 11.39
N ILE A 218 -4.80 -9.15 10.28
CA ILE A 218 -3.70 -8.21 10.20
C ILE A 218 -4.19 -6.76 10.40
N SER A 219 -5.34 -6.39 9.81
CA SER A 219 -5.88 -5.04 9.91
C SER A 219 -6.31 -4.65 11.33
N ILE A 220 -6.84 -5.59 12.12
CA ILE A 220 -7.18 -5.33 13.53
C ILE A 220 -5.91 -4.95 14.31
N ILE A 221 -4.83 -5.71 14.11
CA ILE A 221 -3.55 -5.46 14.77
C ILE A 221 -2.97 -4.11 14.30
N ILE A 222 -2.91 -3.88 12.99
CA ILE A 222 -2.41 -2.62 12.42
C ILE A 222 -3.23 -1.43 12.90
N MET A 223 -4.56 -1.52 12.93
CA MET A 223 -5.41 -0.42 13.42
C MET A 223 -5.06 -0.04 14.85
N LEU A 224 -4.87 -1.02 15.74
CA LEU A 224 -4.49 -0.77 17.13
C LEU A 224 -3.09 -0.15 17.24
N LEU A 225 -2.11 -0.65 16.47
CA LEU A 225 -0.75 -0.13 16.47
C LEU A 225 -0.66 1.29 15.89
N MET A 226 -1.51 1.63 14.93
CA MET A 226 -1.50 2.92 14.22
C MET A 226 -2.17 4.06 14.99
N ILE A 227 -2.94 3.78 16.06
CA ILE A 227 -3.66 4.80 16.85
C ILE A 227 -2.77 6.00 17.23
N PRO A 228 -1.55 5.83 17.77
CA PRO A 228 -0.71 6.97 18.15
C PRO A 228 -0.35 7.87 16.95
N SER A 229 -0.02 7.25 15.80
CA SER A 229 0.32 7.99 14.60
C SER A 229 -0.90 8.73 14.02
N PHE A 230 -2.10 8.15 14.12
CA PHE A 230 -3.35 8.82 13.71
C PHE A 230 -3.66 10.04 14.59
N ILE A 231 -3.51 9.92 15.92
CA ILE A 231 -3.75 11.03 16.85
C ILE A 231 -2.82 12.21 16.53
N LEU A 232 -1.52 11.94 16.33
CA LEU A 232 -0.55 12.98 15.98
C LEU A 232 -0.83 13.59 14.60
N SER A 233 -1.19 12.78 13.63
CA SER A 233 -1.52 13.27 12.28
C SER A 233 -2.77 14.14 12.29
N PHE A 234 -3.79 13.77 13.08
CA PHE A 234 -4.99 14.56 13.24
C PHE A 234 -4.73 15.88 13.97
N ALA A 235 -3.91 15.87 15.04
CA ALA A 235 -3.50 17.09 15.73
C ALA A 235 -2.69 18.03 14.82
N SER A 236 -1.78 17.47 14.01
CA SER A 236 -1.02 18.22 13.00
C SER A 236 -1.94 18.87 11.99
N TYR A 237 -2.86 18.09 11.42
CA TYR A 237 -3.85 18.58 10.47
C TYR A 237 -4.70 19.71 11.06
N ALA A 238 -5.24 19.53 12.27
CA ALA A 238 -6.10 20.51 12.91
C ALA A 238 -5.38 21.84 13.18
N SER A 239 -4.14 21.81 13.66
CA SER A 239 -3.39 23.04 13.91
C SER A 239 -2.92 23.71 12.61
N GLU A 240 -2.59 22.97 11.56
CA GLU A 240 -2.26 23.56 10.25
C GLU A 240 -3.50 24.22 9.61
N VAL A 241 -4.69 23.61 9.74
CA VAL A 241 -5.95 24.24 9.30
C VAL A 241 -6.20 25.55 10.06
N GLY A 242 -5.96 25.58 11.38
CA GLY A 242 -6.05 26.81 12.18
C GLY A 242 -5.08 27.90 11.71
N VAL A 243 -3.84 27.51 11.38
CA VAL A 243 -2.83 28.43 10.83
C VAL A 243 -3.26 29.03 9.49
N VAL A 244 -3.84 28.21 8.61
CA VAL A 244 -4.38 28.68 7.33
C VAL A 244 -5.52 29.69 7.53
N THR A 245 -6.29 29.57 8.62
CA THR A 245 -7.35 30.52 8.97
C THR A 245 -6.85 31.77 9.70
N GLY A 246 -5.55 31.89 9.96
CA GLY A 246 -4.92 33.07 10.56
C GLY A 246 -4.54 32.94 12.04
N ASP A 247 -4.77 31.77 12.65
CA ASP A 247 -4.34 31.52 14.03
C ASP A 247 -2.83 31.26 14.11
N PRO A 248 -2.16 31.61 15.22
CA PRO A 248 -0.78 31.17 15.43
C PRO A 248 -0.72 29.65 15.55
N SER A 249 0.40 29.05 15.14
CA SER A 249 0.61 27.61 15.32
C SER A 249 0.58 27.27 16.81
N GLY A 250 -0.35 26.39 17.21
CA GLY A 250 -0.45 25.88 18.57
C GLY A 250 0.51 24.73 18.87
N MET A 251 1.29 24.28 17.87
CA MET A 251 2.16 23.12 18.00
C MET A 251 3.55 23.49 18.54
N PRO A 252 4.08 22.72 19.51
CA PRO A 252 5.46 22.89 19.94
C PRO A 252 6.46 22.64 18.80
N SER A 253 7.63 23.30 18.84
CA SER A 253 8.68 23.15 17.82
C SER A 253 9.22 21.72 17.69
N TYR A 254 9.10 20.89 18.73
CA TYR A 254 9.50 19.48 18.71
C TYR A 254 8.44 18.55 18.08
N PHE A 255 7.25 19.04 17.78
CA PHE A 255 6.14 18.21 17.30
C PHE A 255 6.45 17.41 16.03
N PRO A 256 7.13 17.97 15.00
CA PRO A 256 7.52 17.18 13.82
C PRO A 256 8.44 16.00 14.16
N TRP A 257 9.33 16.16 15.13
CA TRP A 257 10.20 15.09 15.61
C TRP A 257 9.42 14.03 16.38
N LEU A 258 8.46 14.43 17.20
CA LEU A 258 7.55 13.51 17.87
C LEU A 258 6.76 12.68 16.85
N GLN A 259 6.16 13.32 15.84
CA GLN A 259 5.44 12.64 14.77
C GLN A 259 6.34 11.69 13.98
N PHE A 260 7.54 12.11 13.62
CA PHE A 260 8.53 11.26 12.96
C PHE A 260 8.83 10.00 13.78
N ILE A 261 9.26 10.17 15.03
CA ILE A 261 9.67 9.06 15.91
C ILE A 261 8.50 8.11 16.16
N THR A 262 7.30 8.64 16.46
CA THR A 262 6.10 7.83 16.66
C THR A 262 5.75 7.05 15.40
N SER A 263 5.77 7.66 14.21
CA SER A 263 5.55 6.94 12.96
C SER A 263 6.60 5.85 12.74
N VAL A 264 7.89 6.12 12.97
CA VAL A 264 8.96 5.12 12.83
C VAL A 264 8.75 3.91 13.75
N ILE A 265 8.40 4.13 15.01
CA ILE A 265 8.12 3.05 15.97
C ILE A 265 6.92 2.24 15.51
N VAL A 266 5.84 2.93 15.14
CA VAL A 266 4.56 2.33 14.76
C VAL A 266 4.66 1.53 13.45
N PHE A 267 5.41 2.01 12.45
CA PHE A 267 5.64 1.26 11.20
C PHE A 267 6.66 0.11 11.35
N PHE A 268 7.48 0.14 12.40
CA PHE A 268 8.44 -0.93 12.68
C PHE A 268 7.79 -2.14 13.37
N LEU A 269 6.76 -1.89 14.18
CA LEU A 269 5.99 -2.90 14.93
C LEU A 269 4.94 -3.58 14.04
#